data_AF-A0A3A1U5C3-F1
#
_entry.id   AF-A0A3A1U5C3-F1
#
_cell.length_a   1.000
_cell.length_b   1.000
_cell.length_c   1.000
_cell.angle_alpha   90.00
_cell.angle_beta   90.00
_cell.angle_gamma   90.00
#
_symmetry.space_group_name_H-M   'P 1'
#
loop_
_entity.id
_entity.type
_entity.pdbx_description
1 polymer ?
#
loop_
_entity_poly.entity_id
_entity_poly.type
_entity_poly.pdbx_seq_one_letter_code
_entity_poly.pdbx_strand_id
1 'polypeptide(L)'
;MASRRGLVAATVFFALTAVLSVVLFRPLGPTGWAVLVASIAFVAAGCVALWKGEALAASGTRRRKERSVRAPAAATGRAAPGPVLVGEQPSIDLHAEVGEPSAEEREVLATTLTALQDVELLRAGEVDVPQMWRAAHASDPGRPVDVYGALGSLAVLQELGVLALRRLVFVPVHVEYDVDLLAEVAAALLAALGHEVDPEDVVVTLAADDRGTASTIAVPLEGRTETVPFAFLPKDPPPDLLEALARFPRADDPRELVVAVVDQYLLHAAIRPGRLAALNRRFDAANRGIPPEYAFSFDPL
;
A
#
# COMPACT_ATOMS: atom_id res chain seq x y z
N MET A 1 0.28 2.05 21.07
CA MET A 1 0.43 2.87 22.30
C MET A 1 1.84 2.67 22.86
N ALA A 2 2.74 3.65 22.72
CA ALA A 2 4.07 3.57 23.35
C ALA A 2 3.90 3.71 24.87
N SER A 3 4.24 2.67 25.64
CA SER A 3 4.11 2.76 27.10
C SER A 3 4.99 3.90 27.63
N ARG A 4 4.52 4.66 28.63
CA ARG A 4 5.31 5.73 29.29
C ARG A 4 6.73 5.29 29.68
N ARG A 5 6.94 3.98 29.87
CA ARG A 5 8.24 3.38 30.16
C ARG A 5 9.18 3.36 28.94
N GLY A 6 8.65 3.15 27.73
CA GLY A 6 9.42 3.17 26.48
C GLY A 6 9.96 4.56 26.15
N LEU A 7 9.15 5.60 26.36
CA LEU A 7 9.59 6.98 26.14
C LEU A 7 10.68 7.39 27.13
N VAL A 8 10.54 7.00 28.40
CA VAL A 8 11.56 7.24 29.44
C VAL A 8 12.84 6.47 29.13
N ALA A 9 12.75 5.20 28.70
CA ALA A 9 13.90 4.39 28.34
C ALA A 9 14.67 4.96 27.14
N ALA A 10 13.98 5.40 26.09
CA ALA A 10 14.60 6.05 24.93
C ALA A 10 15.28 7.37 25.32
N THR A 11 14.64 8.17 26.18
CA THR A 11 15.20 9.45 26.64
C THR A 11 16.47 9.23 27.48
N VAL A 12 16.45 8.24 28.38
CA VAL A 12 17.62 7.88 29.19
C VAL A 12 18.76 7.33 28.32
N PHE A 13 18.44 6.54 27.29
CA PHE A 13 19.43 5.99 26.34
C PHE A 13 20.12 7.08 25.53
N PHE A 14 19.37 8.05 24.99
CA PHE A 14 19.96 9.17 24.25
C PHE A 14 20.78 10.10 25.15
N ALA A 15 20.32 10.36 26.38
CA ALA A 15 21.07 11.16 27.35
C ALA A 15 22.40 10.47 27.76
N LEU A 16 22.38 9.16 28.01
CA LEU A 16 23.58 8.38 28.34
C LEU A 16 24.56 8.35 27.17
N THR A 17 24.06 8.14 25.96
CA THR A 17 24.89 8.12 24.75
C THR A 17 25.56 9.48 24.54
N ALA A 18 24.84 10.59 24.73
CA ALA A 18 25.39 11.93 24.62
C ALA A 18 26.48 12.22 25.68
N VAL A 19 26.27 11.80 26.93
CA VAL A 19 27.29 11.93 27.99
C VAL A 19 28.52 11.08 27.69
N LEU A 20 28.32 9.85 27.22
CA LEU A 20 29.41 8.94 26.87
C LEU A 20 30.26 9.50 25.71
N SER A 21 29.61 10.10 24.71
CA SER A 21 30.30 10.80 23.61
C SER A 21 31.13 12.00 24.11
N VAL A 22 30.64 12.76 25.09
CA VAL A 22 31.38 13.90 25.67
C VAL A 22 32.57 13.45 26.53
N VAL A 23 32.45 12.31 27.21
CA VAL A 23 33.54 11.75 28.05
C VAL A 23 34.64 11.13 27.19
N LEU A 24 34.28 10.44 26.10
CA LEU A 24 35.24 9.80 25.19
C LEU A 24 35.94 10.81 24.27
N PHE A 25 35.32 11.93 23.96
CA PHE A 25 35.89 12.96 23.08
C PHE A 25 36.13 14.26 23.84
N ARG A 26 37.36 14.46 24.34
CA ARG A 26 37.81 15.77 24.87
C ARG A 26 38.93 16.40 24.02
N PRO A 27 39.00 17.76 23.98
CA PRO A 27 37.98 18.73 24.35
C PRO A 27 37.18 19.17 23.11
N LEU A 28 35.85 19.15 23.23
CA LEU A 28 34.99 19.80 22.23
C LEU A 28 35.24 21.31 22.27
N GLY A 29 35.58 21.90 21.13
CA GLY A 29 35.65 23.34 20.96
C GLY A 29 34.29 24.02 21.21
N PRO A 30 34.25 25.36 21.27
CA PRO A 30 33.02 26.11 21.56
C PRO A 30 31.86 25.80 20.58
N THR A 31 32.18 25.47 19.33
CA THR A 31 31.22 24.99 18.33
C THR A 31 30.65 23.61 18.66
N GLY A 32 31.44 22.69 19.21
CA GLY A 32 30.96 21.37 19.63
C GLY A 32 29.98 21.48 20.81
N TRP A 33 30.23 22.40 21.73
CA TRP A 33 29.29 22.72 22.81
C TRP A 33 27.99 23.33 22.30
N ALA A 34 28.05 24.25 21.34
CA ALA A 34 26.85 24.85 20.75
C ALA A 34 25.96 23.79 20.07
N VAL A 35 26.56 22.87 19.32
CA VAL A 35 25.82 21.78 18.66
C VAL A 35 25.21 20.83 19.69
N LEU A 36 25.93 20.49 20.75
CA LEU A 36 25.39 19.63 21.81
C LEU A 36 24.19 20.27 22.51
N VAL A 37 24.29 21.55 22.87
CA VAL A 37 23.19 22.28 23.51
C VAL A 37 21.99 22.37 22.58
N ALA A 38 22.21 22.63 21.27
CA ALA A 38 21.14 22.66 20.28
C ALA A 38 20.45 21.29 20.14
N SER A 39 21.20 20.19 20.12
CA SER A 39 20.66 18.84 20.05
C SER A 39 19.84 18.47 21.29
N ILE A 40 20.33 18.82 22.48
CA ILE A 40 19.59 18.60 23.74
C ILE A 40 18.30 19.44 23.76
N ALA A 41 18.37 20.70 23.33
CA ALA A 41 17.21 21.57 23.25
C ALA A 41 16.17 21.07 22.24
N PHE A 42 16.61 20.54 21.08
CA PHE A 42 15.74 19.96 20.06
C PHE A 42 14.99 18.73 20.58
N VAL A 43 15.69 17.82 21.26
CA VAL A 43 15.06 16.63 21.86
C VAL A 43 14.09 17.03 22.97
N ALA A 44 14.45 18.00 23.83
CA ALA A 44 13.56 18.51 24.85
C ALA A 44 12.30 19.17 24.27
N ALA A 45 12.43 19.94 23.18
CA ALA A 45 11.31 20.56 22.47
C ALA A 45 10.38 19.51 21.84
N GLY A 46 10.95 18.45 21.24
CA GLY A 46 10.19 17.32 20.71
C GLY A 46 9.38 16.60 21.79
N CYS A 47 9.97 16.36 22.97
CA CYS A 47 9.26 15.76 24.10
C CYS A 47 8.11 16.64 24.62
N VAL A 48 8.29 17.96 24.68
CA VAL A 48 7.23 18.90 25.10
C VAL A 48 6.10 18.97 24.07
N ALA A 49 6.42 18.91 22.77
CA ALA A 49 5.42 18.90 21.70
C ALA A 49 4.54 17.64 21.77
N LEU A 50 5.15 16.47 22.00
CA LEU A 50 4.43 15.21 22.17
C LEU A 50 3.52 15.22 23.42
N TRP A 51 3.99 15.77 24.54
CA TRP A 51 3.17 15.93 25.76
C TRP A 51 1.98 16.87 25.57
N LYS A 52 2.12 17.95 24.79
CA LYS A 52 0.99 18.85 24.48
C LYS A 52 -0.02 18.20 23.52
N GLY A 53 0.44 17.36 22.60
CA GLY A 53 -0.43 16.58 21.70
C GLY A 53 -1.36 15.62 22.46
N GLU A 54 -0.83 14.93 23.48
CA GLU A 54 -1.64 14.03 24.32
C GLU A 54 -2.67 14.79 25.19
N ALA A 55 -2.35 15.99 25.69
CA ALA A 55 -3.27 16.82 26.47
C ALA A 55 -4.43 17.40 25.63
N LEU A 56 -4.16 17.70 24.35
CA LEU A 56 -5.18 18.12 23.37
C LEU A 56 -6.07 16.95 22.92
N ALA A 57 -5.51 15.75 22.75
CA ALA A 57 -6.29 14.55 22.45
C ALA A 57 -7.23 14.12 23.60
N ALA A 58 -6.79 14.31 24.86
CA ALA A 58 -7.59 14.00 26.04
C ALA A 58 -8.76 14.97 26.31
N SER A 59 -8.78 16.15 25.67
CA SER A 59 -9.84 17.15 25.84
C SER A 59 -10.93 17.12 24.75
N GLY A 60 -10.74 16.33 23.68
CA GLY A 60 -11.71 16.18 22.58
C GLY A 60 -12.80 15.11 22.79
N THR A 61 -12.66 14.22 23.77
CA THR A 61 -13.56 13.07 23.98
C THR A 61 -14.75 13.40 24.88
N ARG A 62 -15.62 14.34 24.47
CA ARG A 62 -16.91 14.54 25.18
C ARG A 62 -18.03 15.24 24.42
N ARG A 63 -18.37 14.83 23.18
CA ARG A 63 -19.72 15.07 22.60
C ARG A 63 -19.91 14.37 21.25
N ARG A 64 -20.54 13.18 21.23
CA ARG A 64 -21.78 12.98 20.46
C ARG A 64 -22.47 11.69 20.89
N LYS A 65 -23.69 11.87 21.37
CA LYS A 65 -24.58 10.90 21.97
C LYS A 65 -25.35 10.17 20.86
N GLU A 66 -25.50 8.87 21.06
CA GLU A 66 -26.47 7.92 20.48
C GLU A 66 -27.55 8.51 19.57
N ARG A 67 -27.63 7.97 18.34
CA ARG A 67 -28.92 7.74 17.70
C ARG A 67 -28.90 6.38 16.99
N SER A 68 -29.27 5.37 17.76
CA SER A 68 -29.77 4.08 17.28
C SER A 68 -30.97 4.32 16.36
N VAL A 69 -30.86 3.85 15.11
CA VAL A 69 -32.00 3.49 14.27
C VAL A 69 -31.74 2.08 13.78
N ARG A 70 -32.70 1.21 14.07
CA ARG A 70 -32.68 -0.23 13.84
C ARG A 70 -33.39 -0.55 12.52
N ALA A 71 -32.82 -1.56 11.83
CA ALA A 71 -33.43 -2.52 10.89
C ALA A 71 -33.29 -2.26 9.36
N PRO A 72 -33.34 -3.31 8.50
CA PRO A 72 -33.35 -4.76 8.78
C PRO A 72 -32.20 -5.56 8.12
N ALA A 73 -31.98 -6.76 8.64
CA ALA A 73 -31.15 -7.79 8.05
C ALA A 73 -31.82 -8.41 6.81
N ALA A 74 -31.07 -8.54 5.71
CA ALA A 74 -31.09 -9.66 4.76
C ALA A 74 -30.28 -9.29 3.49
N ALA A 75 -29.05 -9.76 3.38
CA ALA A 75 -28.40 -10.09 2.10
C ALA A 75 -27.11 -10.85 2.39
N THR A 76 -27.15 -12.16 2.17
CA THR A 76 -25.99 -13.02 1.96
C THR A 76 -25.18 -12.50 0.77
N GLY A 77 -23.94 -12.07 1.01
CA GLY A 77 -23.00 -11.67 -0.03
C GLY A 77 -21.60 -11.57 0.54
N ARG A 78 -20.72 -12.48 0.08
CA ARG A 78 -19.28 -12.55 0.36
C ARG A 78 -18.64 -11.15 0.39
N ALA A 79 -18.04 -10.81 1.53
CA ALA A 79 -17.12 -9.69 1.62
C ALA A 79 -15.78 -10.10 0.96
N ALA A 80 -15.27 -9.25 0.09
CA ALA A 80 -13.91 -9.38 -0.42
C ALA A 80 -12.91 -9.23 0.74
N PRO A 81 -11.75 -9.93 0.71
CA PRO A 81 -10.70 -9.72 1.70
C PRO A 81 -10.21 -8.26 1.59
N GLY A 82 -10.43 -7.48 2.65
CA GLY A 82 -9.91 -6.12 2.76
C GLY A 82 -8.52 -6.14 3.36
N PRO A 83 -7.53 -5.40 2.82
CA PRO A 83 -6.20 -5.37 3.43
C PRO A 83 -5.93 -4.09 4.25
N VAL A 84 -5.25 -4.35 5.36
CA VAL A 84 -4.28 -3.56 6.16
C VAL A 84 -4.71 -2.30 6.94
N LEU A 85 -4.67 -2.45 8.27
CA LEU A 85 -4.53 -1.40 9.27
C LEU A 85 -3.09 -0.85 9.27
N VAL A 86 -2.79 0.13 8.42
CA VAL A 86 -1.63 1.01 8.60
C VAL A 86 -2.00 2.06 9.66
N GLY A 87 -1.10 2.32 10.62
CA GLY A 87 -1.36 3.18 11.77
C GLY A 87 -2.02 4.50 11.40
N GLU A 88 -3.11 4.85 12.11
CA GLU A 88 -3.92 6.08 12.03
C GLU A 88 -3.65 6.92 10.76
N GLN A 89 -4.01 6.37 9.59
CA GLN A 89 -4.02 7.14 8.35
C GLN A 89 -4.91 8.37 8.56
N PRO A 90 -4.49 9.57 8.09
CA PRO A 90 -5.37 10.73 8.10
C PRO A 90 -6.68 10.33 7.43
N SER A 91 -7.81 10.64 8.07
CA SER A 91 -9.13 10.29 7.54
C SER A 91 -9.28 10.90 6.15
N ILE A 92 -9.19 10.07 5.11
CA ILE A 92 -9.36 10.49 3.72
C ILE A 92 -10.84 10.88 3.54
N ASP A 93 -11.10 12.17 3.31
CA ASP A 93 -12.46 12.69 3.10
C ASP A 93 -12.74 12.86 1.60
N LEU A 94 -13.41 11.87 1.00
CA LEU A 94 -13.87 11.93 -0.39
C LEU A 94 -14.99 12.97 -0.62
N HIS A 95 -15.54 13.57 0.44
CA HIS A 95 -16.59 14.58 0.35
C HIS A 95 -16.06 16.01 0.49
N ALA A 96 -14.75 16.20 0.64
CA ALA A 96 -14.15 17.53 0.59
C ALA A 96 -14.51 18.23 -0.72
N GLU A 97 -14.79 19.54 -0.65
CA GLU A 97 -14.98 20.35 -1.86
C GLU A 97 -13.65 20.46 -2.61
N VAL A 98 -13.49 19.61 -3.62
CA VAL A 98 -12.39 19.66 -4.58
C VAL A 98 -12.89 20.39 -5.82
N GLY A 99 -12.06 21.27 -6.40
CA GLY A 99 -12.35 21.91 -7.68
C GLY A 99 -12.54 20.89 -8.82
N GLU A 100 -12.81 21.37 -10.04
CA GLU A 100 -12.89 20.47 -11.20
C GLU A 100 -11.49 20.11 -11.76
N PRO A 101 -11.30 18.89 -12.29
CA PRO A 101 -10.08 18.54 -13.00
C PRO A 101 -9.92 19.38 -14.26
N SER A 102 -8.68 19.72 -14.58
CA SER A 102 -8.33 20.31 -15.88
C SER A 102 -8.68 19.36 -17.03
N ALA A 103 -8.66 19.88 -18.27
CA ALA A 103 -8.95 19.07 -19.45
C ALA A 103 -7.95 17.91 -19.62
N GLU A 104 -6.68 18.15 -19.30
CA GLU A 104 -5.60 17.16 -19.38
C GLU A 104 -5.77 16.06 -18.32
N GLU A 105 -6.01 16.43 -17.07
CA GLU A 105 -6.27 15.47 -15.98
C GLU A 105 -7.52 14.64 -16.26
N ARG A 106 -8.56 15.26 -16.83
CA ARG A 106 -9.77 14.57 -17.26
C ARG A 106 -9.49 13.55 -18.37
N GLU A 107 -8.61 13.89 -19.33
CA GLU A 107 -8.17 12.96 -20.39
C GLU A 107 -7.37 11.79 -19.80
N VAL A 108 -6.44 12.05 -18.88
CA VAL A 108 -5.65 11.01 -18.20
C VAL A 108 -6.56 10.05 -17.43
N LEU A 109 -7.45 10.58 -16.57
CA LEU A 109 -8.40 9.77 -15.79
C LEU A 109 -9.31 8.93 -16.68
N ALA A 110 -9.89 9.53 -17.73
CA ALA A 110 -10.77 8.83 -18.67
C ALA A 110 -10.02 7.75 -19.47
N THR A 111 -8.78 8.04 -19.87
CA THR A 111 -7.92 7.10 -20.60
C THR A 111 -7.57 5.90 -19.73
N THR A 112 -7.19 6.13 -18.47
CA THR A 112 -6.89 5.07 -17.50
C THR A 112 -8.10 4.17 -17.27
N LEU A 113 -9.30 4.74 -17.03
CA LEU A 113 -10.53 3.94 -16.89
C LEU A 113 -10.81 3.10 -18.13
N THR A 114 -10.74 3.71 -19.31
CA THR A 114 -11.00 3.01 -20.57
C THR A 114 -9.98 1.90 -20.81
N ALA A 115 -8.69 2.14 -20.53
CA ALA A 115 -7.63 1.16 -20.68
C ALA A 115 -7.87 -0.07 -19.79
N LEU A 116 -8.23 0.14 -18.52
CA LEU A 116 -8.50 -0.94 -17.56
C LEU A 116 -9.80 -1.69 -17.89
N GLN A 117 -10.82 -0.99 -18.40
CA GLN A 117 -12.07 -1.62 -18.85
C GLN A 117 -11.86 -2.49 -20.10
N ASP A 118 -11.05 -2.03 -21.06
CA ASP A 118 -10.75 -2.74 -22.31
C ASP A 118 -10.10 -4.12 -22.09
N VAL A 119 -9.36 -4.27 -20.98
CA VAL A 119 -8.71 -5.53 -20.59
C VAL A 119 -9.43 -6.28 -19.46
N GLU A 120 -10.65 -5.86 -19.15
CA GLU A 120 -11.52 -6.45 -18.12
C GLU A 120 -10.93 -6.42 -16.69
N LEU A 121 -10.08 -5.44 -16.39
CA LEU A 121 -9.57 -5.20 -15.03
C LEU A 121 -10.59 -4.42 -14.18
N LEU A 122 -11.41 -3.59 -14.84
CA LEU A 122 -12.55 -2.89 -14.26
C LEU A 122 -13.81 -3.15 -15.07
N ARG A 123 -14.98 -3.18 -14.42
CA ARG A 123 -16.26 -3.19 -15.13
C ARG A 123 -16.63 -1.79 -15.60
N ALA A 124 -17.35 -1.73 -16.71
CA ALA A 124 -17.89 -0.47 -17.21
C ALA A 124 -18.83 0.16 -16.16
N GLY A 125 -18.56 1.42 -15.81
CA GLY A 125 -19.36 2.18 -14.83
C GLY A 125 -19.12 1.82 -13.36
N GLU A 126 -18.14 0.96 -13.06
CA GLU A 126 -17.77 0.62 -11.68
C GLU A 126 -17.13 1.79 -10.94
N VAL A 127 -16.38 2.62 -11.68
CA VAL A 127 -15.73 3.85 -11.23
C VAL A 127 -15.87 4.90 -12.32
N ASP A 128 -16.10 6.15 -11.92
CA ASP A 128 -16.12 7.29 -12.83
C ASP A 128 -14.97 8.29 -12.59
N VAL A 129 -14.78 9.21 -13.55
CA VAL A 129 -13.73 10.23 -13.49
C VAL A 129 -13.85 11.12 -12.24
N PRO A 130 -15.05 11.63 -11.86
CA PRO A 130 -15.21 12.37 -10.60
C PRO A 130 -14.77 11.59 -9.34
N GLN A 131 -15.03 10.29 -9.26
CA GLN A 131 -14.60 9.46 -8.13
C GLN A 131 -13.08 9.33 -8.07
N MET A 132 -12.43 8.99 -9.19
CA MET A 132 -10.96 8.92 -9.24
C MET A 132 -10.32 10.28 -8.94
N TRP A 133 -10.90 11.37 -9.44
CA TRP A 133 -10.43 12.72 -9.16
C TRP A 133 -10.41 13.04 -7.67
N ARG A 134 -11.53 12.79 -6.97
CA ARG A 134 -11.60 13.01 -5.52
C ARG A 134 -10.63 12.12 -4.75
N ALA A 135 -10.49 10.87 -5.16
CA ALA A 135 -9.55 9.93 -4.53
C ALA A 135 -8.09 10.36 -4.73
N ALA A 136 -7.70 10.76 -5.95
CA ALA A 136 -6.36 11.28 -6.23
C ALA A 136 -6.07 12.53 -5.39
N HIS A 137 -7.01 13.48 -5.34
CA HIS A 137 -6.85 14.71 -4.56
C HIS A 137 -6.81 14.50 -3.06
N ALA A 138 -7.53 13.50 -2.54
CA ALA A 138 -7.53 13.23 -1.12
C ALA A 138 -6.22 12.55 -0.68
N SER A 139 -5.53 11.87 -1.60
CA SER A 139 -4.20 11.29 -1.36
C SER A 139 -3.06 12.30 -1.53
N ASP A 140 -3.08 13.12 -2.58
CA ASP A 140 -2.04 14.13 -2.84
C ASP A 140 -2.64 15.50 -3.23
N PRO A 141 -3.08 16.30 -2.25
CA PRO A 141 -3.75 17.56 -2.51
C PRO A 141 -2.86 18.58 -3.24
N GLY A 142 -3.34 19.07 -4.37
CA GLY A 142 -2.71 20.19 -5.10
C GLY A 142 -1.66 19.77 -6.12
N ARG A 143 -1.45 18.45 -6.31
CA ARG A 143 -0.66 17.95 -7.43
C ARG A 143 -1.55 17.63 -8.64
N PRO A 144 -1.07 17.93 -9.86
CA PRO A 144 -1.75 17.48 -11.07
C PRO A 144 -1.84 15.96 -11.12
N VAL A 145 -2.96 15.43 -11.59
CA VAL A 145 -3.16 13.99 -11.73
C VAL A 145 -2.56 13.47 -13.03
N ASP A 146 -1.45 12.74 -12.92
CA ASP A 146 -0.83 11.97 -14.00
C ASP A 146 -1.30 10.50 -14.00
N VAL A 147 -0.67 9.65 -14.83
CA VAL A 147 -1.01 8.22 -14.91
C VAL A 147 -0.80 7.50 -13.58
N TYR A 148 0.26 7.83 -12.84
CA TYR A 148 0.55 7.23 -11.54
C TYR A 148 -0.48 7.65 -10.50
N GLY A 149 -0.83 8.93 -10.45
CA GLY A 149 -1.91 9.44 -9.59
C GLY A 149 -3.27 8.84 -9.94
N ALA A 150 -3.56 8.62 -11.23
CA ALA A 150 -4.78 7.96 -11.67
C ALA A 150 -4.83 6.50 -11.17
N LEU A 151 -3.75 5.73 -11.33
CA LEU A 151 -3.70 4.34 -10.82
C LEU A 151 -3.73 4.28 -9.29
N GLY A 152 -3.00 5.16 -8.62
CA GLY A 152 -2.99 5.28 -7.16
C GLY A 152 -4.38 5.61 -6.59
N SER A 153 -5.19 6.40 -7.31
CA SER A 153 -6.57 6.70 -6.89
C SER A 153 -7.45 5.44 -6.78
N LEU A 154 -7.16 4.38 -7.54
CA LEU A 154 -7.90 3.12 -7.44
C LEU A 154 -7.55 2.37 -6.15
N ALA A 155 -6.29 2.43 -5.70
CA ALA A 155 -5.88 1.89 -4.40
C ALA A 155 -6.64 2.60 -3.28
N VAL A 156 -6.69 3.94 -3.32
CA VAL A 156 -7.44 4.75 -2.35
C VAL A 156 -8.93 4.38 -2.34
N LEU A 157 -9.55 4.21 -3.51
CA LEU A 157 -10.96 3.78 -3.59
C LEU A 157 -11.17 2.37 -3.02
N GLN A 158 -10.20 1.47 -3.16
CA GLN A 158 -10.25 0.14 -2.56
C GLN A 158 -10.09 0.20 -1.04
N GLU A 159 -9.11 0.95 -0.53
CA GLU A 159 -8.88 1.14 0.91
C GLU A 159 -10.13 1.69 1.63
N LEU A 160 -10.87 2.56 0.95
CA LEU A 160 -12.12 3.14 1.46
C LEU A 160 -13.35 2.23 1.29
N GLY A 161 -13.18 1.03 0.72
CA GLY A 161 -14.27 0.09 0.45
C GLY A 161 -15.30 0.57 -0.57
N VAL A 162 -14.96 1.61 -1.36
CA VAL A 162 -15.82 2.13 -2.43
C VAL A 162 -15.78 1.20 -3.64
N LEU A 163 -14.65 0.52 -3.84
CA LEU A 163 -14.36 -0.34 -4.98
C LEU A 163 -13.75 -1.66 -4.51
N ALA A 164 -14.14 -2.77 -5.11
CA ALA A 164 -13.51 -4.06 -4.88
C ALA A 164 -12.76 -4.49 -6.15
N LEU A 165 -11.45 -4.20 -6.21
CA LEU A 165 -10.64 -4.57 -7.37
C LEU A 165 -10.38 -6.06 -7.36
N ARG A 166 -10.98 -6.77 -8.31
CA ARG A 166 -10.91 -8.24 -8.36
C ARG A 166 -9.68 -8.76 -9.11
N ARG A 167 -9.07 -7.92 -9.95
CA ARG A 167 -8.00 -8.31 -10.89
C ARG A 167 -6.80 -7.36 -10.90
N LEU A 168 -6.84 -6.36 -10.03
CA LEU A 168 -5.75 -5.42 -9.79
C LEU A 168 -5.36 -5.58 -8.33
N VAL A 169 -4.08 -5.82 -8.08
CA VAL A 169 -3.53 -6.03 -6.74
C VAL A 169 -2.38 -5.05 -6.55
N PHE A 170 -2.45 -4.26 -5.49
CA PHE A 170 -1.40 -3.33 -5.08
C PHE A 170 -0.53 -4.04 -4.04
N VAL A 171 0.65 -4.47 -4.45
CA VAL A 171 1.63 -5.12 -3.56
C VAL A 171 2.56 -4.04 -3.02
N PRO A 172 2.58 -3.79 -1.70
CA PRO A 172 3.35 -2.68 -1.14
C PRO A 172 4.85 -2.91 -1.27
N VAL A 173 5.62 -1.88 -1.58
CA VAL A 173 7.09 -1.92 -1.53
C VAL A 173 7.62 -1.12 -0.34
N HIS A 174 8.85 -1.43 0.09
CA HIS A 174 9.52 -0.70 1.17
C HIS A 174 8.82 -0.78 2.54
N VAL A 175 7.95 -1.78 2.72
CA VAL A 175 7.30 -2.12 3.99
C VAL A 175 7.94 -3.36 4.60
N GLU A 176 7.80 -3.53 5.92
CA GLU A 176 8.27 -4.75 6.57
C GLU A 176 7.31 -5.91 6.26
N TYR A 177 7.82 -6.93 5.56
CA TYR A 177 7.07 -8.13 5.23
C TYR A 177 7.12 -9.12 6.39
N ASP A 178 5.95 -9.52 6.86
CA ASP A 178 5.76 -10.61 7.81
C ASP A 178 4.92 -11.74 7.18
N VAL A 179 4.64 -12.76 7.98
CA VAL A 179 3.86 -13.93 7.56
C VAL A 179 2.47 -13.54 7.07
N ASP A 180 1.83 -12.60 7.77
CA ASP A 180 0.44 -12.21 7.49
C ASP A 180 0.37 -11.43 6.17
N LEU A 181 1.27 -10.46 5.96
CA LEU A 181 1.33 -9.71 4.70
C LEU A 181 1.67 -10.61 3.51
N LEU A 182 2.56 -11.59 3.68
CA LEU A 182 2.89 -12.55 2.62
C LEU A 182 1.68 -13.43 2.26
N ALA A 183 0.92 -13.87 3.25
CA ALA A 183 -0.31 -14.64 3.05
C ALA A 183 -1.38 -13.80 2.33
N GLU A 184 -1.58 -12.55 2.73
CA GLU A 184 -2.51 -11.61 2.10
C GLU A 184 -2.14 -11.34 0.64
N VAL A 185 -0.88 -11.04 0.36
CA VAL A 185 -0.39 -10.82 -1.02
C VAL A 185 -0.61 -12.07 -1.87
N ALA A 186 -0.26 -13.25 -1.37
CA ALA A 186 -0.43 -14.50 -2.11
C ALA A 186 -1.92 -14.79 -2.41
N ALA A 187 -2.78 -14.66 -1.41
CA ALA A 187 -4.22 -14.85 -1.57
C ALA A 187 -4.81 -13.84 -2.58
N ALA A 188 -4.43 -12.55 -2.49
CA ALA A 188 -4.91 -11.52 -3.40
C ALA A 188 -4.48 -11.77 -4.86
N LEU A 189 -3.23 -12.20 -5.09
CA LEU A 189 -2.74 -12.54 -6.43
C LEU A 189 -3.44 -13.77 -7.00
N LEU A 190 -3.62 -14.82 -6.19
CA LEU A 190 -4.36 -16.02 -6.60
C LEU A 190 -5.84 -15.71 -6.87
N ALA A 191 -6.45 -14.82 -6.08
CA ALA A 191 -7.79 -14.31 -6.32
C ALA A 191 -7.91 -13.53 -7.62
N ALA A 192 -6.91 -12.72 -7.96
CA ALA A 192 -6.84 -12.05 -9.26
C ALA A 192 -6.76 -13.03 -10.43
N LEU A 193 -6.10 -14.17 -10.23
CA LEU A 193 -6.03 -15.28 -11.18
C LEU A 193 -7.27 -16.20 -11.18
N GLY A 194 -8.26 -15.92 -10.33
CA GLY A 194 -9.55 -16.63 -10.30
C GLY A 194 -9.67 -17.75 -9.27
N HIS A 195 -8.71 -17.89 -8.36
CA HIS A 195 -8.77 -18.85 -7.26
C HIS A 195 -9.44 -18.24 -6.04
N GLU A 196 -10.32 -18.99 -5.38
CA GLU A 196 -10.90 -18.57 -4.09
C GLU A 196 -9.97 -19.06 -2.98
N VAL A 197 -9.01 -18.24 -2.59
CA VAL A 197 -8.06 -18.52 -1.51
C VAL A 197 -8.21 -17.43 -0.45
N ASP A 198 -8.54 -17.84 0.77
CA ASP A 198 -8.56 -16.94 1.92
C ASP A 198 -7.13 -16.84 2.51
N PRO A 199 -6.68 -15.66 2.96
CA PRO A 199 -5.34 -15.50 3.55
C PRO A 199 -5.09 -16.44 4.73
N GLU A 200 -6.13 -16.76 5.51
CA GLU A 200 -6.05 -17.67 6.66
C GLU A 200 -5.70 -19.12 6.28
N ASP A 201 -5.96 -19.52 5.04
CA ASP A 201 -5.63 -20.85 4.53
C ASP A 201 -4.20 -20.93 3.95
N VAL A 202 -3.50 -19.80 3.87
CA VAL A 202 -2.14 -19.71 3.35
C VAL A 202 -1.13 -19.88 4.48
N VAL A 203 -0.29 -20.91 4.37
CA VAL A 203 0.72 -21.21 5.40
C VAL A 203 2.08 -20.72 4.95
N VAL A 204 2.61 -19.69 5.62
CA VAL A 204 3.96 -19.16 5.37
C VAL A 204 4.93 -19.70 6.42
N THR A 205 6.06 -20.24 5.97
CA THR A 205 7.18 -20.64 6.81
C THR A 205 8.42 -19.86 6.41
N LEU A 206 8.84 -18.93 7.27
CA LEU A 206 10.07 -18.17 7.08
C LEU A 206 11.27 -18.96 7.59
N ALA A 207 12.34 -18.99 6.81
CA ALA A 207 13.60 -19.59 7.25
C ALA A 207 14.20 -18.76 8.39
N ALA A 208 14.54 -19.43 9.50
CA ALA A 208 15.08 -18.77 10.69
C ALA A 208 16.52 -18.25 10.49
N ASP A 209 17.31 -18.94 9.66
CA ASP A 209 18.75 -18.70 9.48
C ASP A 209 19.15 -18.89 8.00
N ASP A 210 20.27 -18.26 7.63
CA ASP A 210 21.07 -18.35 6.39
C ASP A 210 21.65 -19.75 6.08
N ARG A 211 21.13 -20.80 6.72
CA ARG A 211 21.56 -22.21 6.58
C ARG A 211 20.98 -22.91 5.35
N GLY A 212 20.55 -22.15 4.34
CA GLY A 212 20.16 -22.67 3.03
C GLY A 212 18.80 -23.36 2.96
N THR A 213 17.94 -23.22 3.97
CA THR A 213 16.52 -23.59 3.83
C THR A 213 15.78 -22.40 3.25
N ALA A 214 15.14 -22.56 2.10
CA ALA A 214 14.30 -21.52 1.51
C ALA A 214 13.06 -21.28 2.40
N SER A 215 12.55 -20.06 2.41
CA SER A 215 11.21 -19.82 2.97
C SER A 215 10.19 -20.48 2.05
N THR A 216 9.03 -20.83 2.58
CA THR A 216 7.99 -21.51 1.80
C THR A 216 6.63 -20.92 2.06
N ILE A 217 5.78 -20.93 1.04
CA ILE A 217 4.36 -20.64 1.16
C ILE A 217 3.59 -21.84 0.65
N ALA A 218 2.59 -22.28 1.41
CA ALA A 218 1.70 -23.36 1.02
C ALA A 218 0.31 -22.77 0.77
N VAL A 219 -0.23 -22.96 -0.43
CA VAL A 219 -1.52 -22.41 -0.85
C VAL A 219 -2.48 -23.53 -1.27
N PRO A 220 -3.75 -23.47 -0.88
CA PRO A 220 -4.75 -24.42 -1.38
C PRO A 220 -5.19 -24.02 -2.79
N LEU A 221 -5.04 -24.92 -3.75
CA LEU A 221 -5.47 -24.72 -5.13
C LEU A 221 -6.24 -25.95 -5.59
N GLU A 222 -7.50 -25.79 -5.99
CA GLU A 222 -8.31 -26.85 -6.62
C GLU A 222 -8.30 -28.21 -5.87
N GLY A 223 -8.28 -28.18 -4.53
CA GLY A 223 -8.29 -29.38 -3.69
C GLY A 223 -6.92 -30.03 -3.44
N ARG A 224 -5.83 -29.41 -3.90
CA ARG A 224 -4.44 -29.76 -3.55
C ARG A 224 -3.75 -28.60 -2.83
N THR A 225 -2.66 -28.90 -2.15
CA THR A 225 -1.78 -27.88 -1.55
C THR A 225 -0.53 -27.74 -2.41
N GLU A 226 -0.32 -26.56 -2.97
CA GLU A 226 0.89 -26.21 -3.71
C GLU A 226 1.87 -25.52 -2.76
N THR A 227 3.12 -25.96 -2.75
CA THR A 227 4.17 -25.36 -1.91
C THR A 227 5.20 -24.68 -2.79
N VAL A 228 5.37 -23.37 -2.61
CA VAL A 228 6.29 -22.54 -3.38
C VAL A 228 7.45 -22.11 -2.48
N PRO A 229 8.70 -22.49 -2.82
CA PRO A 229 9.87 -21.97 -2.14
C PRO A 229 10.18 -20.55 -2.63
N PHE A 230 10.66 -19.68 -1.73
CA PHE A 230 11.09 -18.33 -2.06
C PHE A 230 12.22 -17.82 -1.15
N ALA A 231 12.94 -16.82 -1.63
CA ALA A 231 13.95 -16.08 -0.88
C ALA A 231 13.29 -14.91 -0.12
N PHE A 232 13.20 -15.03 1.20
CA PHE A 232 12.58 -13.98 2.01
C PHE A 232 13.44 -12.71 2.05
N LEU A 233 12.82 -11.59 1.70
CA LEU A 233 13.37 -10.25 1.77
C LEU A 233 12.53 -9.43 2.75
N PRO A 234 13.09 -8.89 3.85
CA PRO A 234 12.28 -8.23 4.86
C PRO A 234 11.59 -6.94 4.42
N LYS A 235 12.09 -6.25 3.39
CA LYS A 235 11.63 -4.90 3.01
C LYS A 235 11.06 -4.79 1.60
N ASP A 236 11.08 -5.87 0.85
CA ASP A 236 10.68 -5.90 -0.54
C ASP A 236 9.89 -7.19 -0.79
N PRO A 237 8.87 -7.16 -1.66
CA PRO A 237 8.14 -8.37 -2.02
C PRO A 237 9.12 -9.39 -2.64
N PRO A 238 9.08 -10.68 -2.23
CA PRO A 238 9.95 -11.70 -2.81
C PRO A 238 9.62 -11.89 -4.31
N PRO A 239 10.51 -11.54 -5.25
CA PRO A 239 10.19 -11.55 -6.67
C PRO A 239 9.93 -12.98 -7.19
N ASP A 240 10.68 -13.95 -6.67
CA ASP A 240 10.53 -15.37 -6.99
C ASP A 240 9.19 -15.94 -6.50
N LEU A 241 8.65 -15.45 -5.38
CA LEU A 241 7.30 -15.76 -4.96
C LEU A 241 6.27 -15.24 -5.97
N LEU A 242 6.38 -13.96 -6.36
CA LEU A 242 5.43 -13.33 -7.29
C LEU A 242 5.42 -14.04 -8.65
N GLU A 243 6.60 -14.34 -9.20
CA GLU A 243 6.77 -15.10 -10.45
C GLU A 243 6.19 -16.52 -10.34
N ALA A 244 6.41 -17.20 -9.21
CA ALA A 244 5.89 -18.54 -9.02
C ALA A 244 4.36 -18.56 -8.91
N LEU A 245 3.76 -17.61 -8.19
CA LEU A 245 2.31 -17.48 -8.09
C LEU A 245 1.65 -17.17 -9.43
N ALA A 246 2.31 -16.40 -10.30
CA ALA A 246 1.86 -16.10 -11.66
C ALA A 246 1.67 -17.37 -12.54
N ARG A 247 2.30 -18.50 -12.18
CA ARG A 247 2.22 -19.78 -12.91
C ARG A 247 1.00 -20.61 -12.57
N PHE A 248 0.10 -20.11 -11.73
CA PHE A 248 -1.16 -20.78 -11.41
C PHE A 248 -2.37 -20.07 -12.04
N PRO A 249 -2.45 -19.84 -13.37
CA PRO A 249 -3.67 -19.36 -13.97
C PRO A 249 -4.75 -20.45 -13.90
N ARG A 250 -5.99 -20.03 -13.67
CA ARG A 250 -7.13 -20.95 -13.69
C ARG A 250 -7.45 -21.37 -15.12
N ALA A 251 -7.69 -22.66 -15.36
CA ALA A 251 -7.83 -23.21 -16.71
C ALA A 251 -9.11 -22.77 -17.44
N ASP A 252 -10.20 -22.54 -16.70
CA ASP A 252 -11.51 -22.12 -17.22
C ASP A 252 -11.61 -20.61 -17.49
N ASP A 253 -10.83 -19.79 -16.79
CA ASP A 253 -10.68 -18.35 -17.02
C ASP A 253 -9.19 -17.97 -17.14
N PRO A 254 -8.48 -18.34 -18.23
CA PRO A 254 -7.05 -18.11 -18.32
C PRO A 254 -6.71 -16.62 -18.28
N ARG A 255 -5.73 -16.29 -17.44
CA ARG A 255 -5.18 -14.95 -17.22
C ARG A 255 -3.66 -14.98 -17.19
N GLU A 256 -3.05 -13.90 -17.63
CA GLU A 256 -1.63 -13.61 -17.45
C GLU A 256 -1.51 -12.51 -16.40
N LEU A 257 -0.59 -12.69 -15.45
CA LEU A 257 -0.25 -11.65 -14.49
C LEU A 257 0.81 -10.75 -15.14
N VAL A 258 0.55 -9.44 -15.14
CA VAL A 258 1.51 -8.42 -15.58
C VAL A 258 1.75 -7.45 -14.42
N VAL A 259 2.90 -6.79 -14.41
CA VAL A 259 3.32 -5.92 -13.31
C VAL A 259 3.68 -4.53 -13.83
N ALA A 260 3.39 -3.50 -13.03
CA ALA A 260 3.92 -2.16 -13.23
C ALA A 260 4.38 -1.58 -11.90
N VAL A 261 5.32 -0.65 -11.92
CA VAL A 261 5.76 0.08 -10.72
C VAL A 261 4.93 1.35 -10.59
N VAL A 262 4.29 1.54 -9.43
CA VAL A 262 3.46 2.72 -9.12
C VAL A 262 3.83 3.24 -7.74
N ASP A 263 4.80 4.15 -7.69
CA ASP A 263 5.30 4.78 -6.45
C ASP A 263 5.64 3.77 -5.33
N GLN A 264 4.77 3.64 -4.31
CA GLN A 264 4.94 2.73 -3.17
C GLN A 264 4.38 1.32 -3.41
N TYR A 265 4.00 0.97 -4.63
CA TYR A 265 3.40 -0.32 -4.97
C TYR A 265 3.97 -0.96 -6.24
N LEU A 266 4.03 -2.30 -6.25
CA LEU A 266 3.97 -3.08 -7.48
C LEU A 266 2.50 -3.34 -7.81
N LEU A 267 2.04 -2.81 -8.94
CA LEU A 267 0.69 -3.02 -9.44
C LEU A 267 0.64 -4.29 -10.29
N HIS A 268 0.07 -5.35 -9.73
CA HIS A 268 -0.18 -6.60 -10.46
C HIS A 268 -1.57 -6.59 -11.08
N ALA A 269 -1.64 -6.92 -12.37
CA ALA A 269 -2.89 -6.97 -13.12
C ALA A 269 -3.08 -8.34 -13.79
N ALA A 270 -4.20 -9.01 -13.50
CA ALA A 270 -4.57 -10.28 -14.13
C ALA A 270 -5.39 -10.02 -15.40
N ILE A 271 -4.71 -10.01 -16.55
CA ILE A 271 -5.29 -9.70 -17.86
C ILE A 271 -5.56 -10.95 -18.68
N ARG A 272 -6.37 -10.83 -19.74
CA ARG A 272 -6.48 -11.91 -20.72
C ARG A 272 -5.15 -12.10 -21.46
N PRO A 273 -4.79 -13.35 -21.82
CA PRO A 273 -3.65 -13.63 -22.66
C PRO A 273 -3.61 -12.77 -23.93
N GLY A 274 -2.43 -12.21 -24.24
CA GLY A 274 -2.21 -11.40 -25.43
C GLY A 274 -2.78 -9.98 -25.40
N ARG A 275 -3.26 -9.49 -24.24
CA ARG A 275 -3.77 -8.11 -24.10
C ARG A 275 -2.74 -7.07 -23.68
N LEU A 276 -1.54 -7.48 -23.23
CA LEU A 276 -0.50 -6.58 -22.73
C LEU A 276 -0.16 -5.45 -23.72
N ALA A 277 0.10 -5.79 -24.98
CA ALA A 277 0.42 -4.78 -26.00
C ALA A 277 -0.75 -3.80 -26.25
N ALA A 278 -2.00 -4.25 -26.13
CA ALA A 278 -3.15 -3.37 -26.25
C ALA A 278 -3.31 -2.44 -25.04
N LEU A 279 -3.01 -2.94 -23.84
CA LEU A 279 -2.99 -2.18 -22.60
C LEU A 279 -1.93 -1.08 -22.66
N ASN A 280 -0.67 -1.42 -22.96
CA ASN A 280 0.43 -0.45 -23.00
C ASN A 280 0.23 0.63 -24.07
N ARG A 281 -0.35 0.29 -25.24
CA ARG A 281 -0.69 1.30 -26.26
C ARG A 281 -1.66 2.37 -25.77
N ARG A 282 -2.54 2.06 -24.80
CA ARG A 282 -3.44 3.06 -24.21
C ARG A 282 -2.66 4.01 -23.29
N PHE A 283 -1.68 3.49 -22.55
CA PHE A 283 -0.83 4.30 -21.68
C PHE A 283 0.22 5.10 -22.44
N ASP A 284 0.70 4.64 -23.61
CA ASP A 284 1.56 5.45 -24.49
C ASP A 284 0.92 6.80 -24.85
N ALA A 285 -0.41 6.81 -25.05
CA ALA A 285 -1.14 8.04 -25.33
C ALA A 285 -1.21 8.97 -24.11
N ALA A 286 -1.21 8.42 -22.89
CA ALA A 286 -1.20 9.14 -21.62
C ALA A 286 0.22 9.55 -21.19
N ASN A 287 1.25 8.86 -21.68
CA ASN A 287 2.67 9.18 -21.48
C ASN A 287 3.18 10.30 -22.40
N ARG A 288 2.32 10.96 -23.18
CA ARG A 288 2.73 12.00 -24.13
C ARG A 288 3.45 13.15 -23.40
N GLY A 289 4.71 13.38 -23.75
CA GLY A 289 5.54 14.42 -23.12
C GLY A 289 6.38 13.93 -21.93
N ILE A 290 6.21 12.67 -21.52
CA ILE A 290 7.06 12.01 -20.52
C ILE A 290 8.26 11.37 -21.25
N PRO A 291 9.50 11.54 -20.76
CA PRO A 291 10.66 10.85 -21.33
C PRO A 291 10.47 9.32 -21.28
N PRO A 292 10.92 8.56 -22.29
CA PRO A 292 10.69 7.11 -22.37
C PRO A 292 11.14 6.33 -21.13
N GLU A 293 12.19 6.77 -20.46
CA GLU A 293 12.71 6.17 -19.22
C GLU A 293 11.81 6.34 -18.00
N TYR A 294 10.80 7.22 -18.07
CA TYR A 294 9.80 7.46 -17.02
C TYR A 294 8.37 7.12 -17.49
N ALA A 295 8.22 6.65 -18.73
CA ALA A 295 6.94 6.28 -19.29
C ALA A 295 6.36 5.07 -18.55
N PHE A 296 5.09 5.17 -18.16
CA PHE A 296 4.41 4.06 -17.50
C PHE A 296 4.17 2.91 -18.48
N SER A 297 4.55 1.69 -18.11
CA SER A 297 4.20 0.47 -18.83
C SER A 297 3.98 -0.69 -17.89
N PHE A 298 3.15 -1.63 -18.31
CA PHE A 298 3.11 -2.97 -17.73
C PHE A 298 4.15 -3.86 -18.40
N ASP A 299 4.81 -4.68 -17.61
CA ASP A 299 5.77 -5.69 -18.02
C ASP A 299 5.21 -7.10 -17.77
N PRO A 300 5.61 -8.10 -18.57
CA PRO A 300 5.32 -9.50 -18.24
C PRO A 300 6.04 -9.90 -16.95
N LEU A 301 5.40 -10.76 -16.16
CA LEU A 301 6.03 -11.51 -15.07
C LEU A 301 6.69 -12.79 -15.55
#